data_AF-A0A1J8R8C8-F1
#
_entry.id   AF-A0A1J8R8C8-F1
#
_cell.length_a   1.000
_cell.length_b   1.000
_cell.length_c   1.000
_cell.angle_alpha   90.00
_cell.angle_beta   90.00
_cell.angle_gamma   90.00
#
_symmetry.space_group_name_H-M   'P 1'
#
loop_
_entity.id
_entity.type
_entity.pdbx_description
1 polymer ?
#
loop_
_entity_poly.entity_id
_entity_poly.type
_entity_poly.pdbx_seq_one_letter_code
_entity_poly.pdbx_strand_id
1 'polypeptide(L)'
;MSDTTMPPVLPGPRRIVTSHDSEGKAVVSIDEIIPPSTLDGFDGIRTGAFWASTDARWLKEMQFGSEDGATRQVGNTANLGIFASNTINFRYTDIGPGVIAPMHRTPTIDYVILIKGEAILITDDGTERHLKNPGDV
;
A
#
# COMPACT_ATOMS: atom_id res chain seq x y z
N MET A 1 35.62 0.80 7.82
CA MET A 1 34.42 0.03 8.19
C MET A 1 33.29 1.03 8.25
N SER A 2 32.46 1.12 7.22
CA SER A 2 31.29 2.00 7.22
C SER A 2 30.29 1.44 8.21
N ASP A 3 29.89 2.28 9.16
CA ASP A 3 28.86 2.00 10.15
C ASP A 3 27.53 1.69 9.43
N THR A 4 27.22 0.41 9.24
CA THR A 4 26.00 -0.07 8.59
C THR A 4 24.87 -0.20 9.60
N THR A 5 24.59 0.88 10.34
CA THR A 5 23.29 0.99 11.02
C THR A 5 22.25 1.15 9.93
N MET A 6 21.53 0.06 9.62
CA MET A 6 20.36 0.10 8.75
C MET A 6 19.47 1.27 9.20
N PRO A 7 19.07 2.16 8.28
CA PRO A 7 18.24 3.31 8.65
C PRO A 7 16.96 2.83 9.35
N PRO A 8 16.48 3.58 10.35
CA PRO A 8 15.34 3.18 11.15
C PRO A 8 14.10 2.96 10.27
N VAL A 9 13.42 1.84 10.50
CA VAL A 9 12.17 1.49 9.83
C VAL A 9 11.12 2.54 10.15
N LEU A 10 10.43 3.07 9.13
CA LEU A 10 9.32 3.96 9.37
C LEU A 10 8.18 3.17 10.06
N PRO A 11 7.52 3.75 11.08
CA PRO A 11 6.31 3.14 11.61
C PRO A 11 5.27 3.07 10.49
N GLY A 12 4.47 2.01 10.49
CA GLY A 12 3.35 1.88 9.58
C GLY A 12 2.37 3.04 9.72
N PRO A 13 1.64 3.42 8.67
CA PRO A 13 0.63 4.47 8.76
C PRO A 13 -0.57 4.04 9.63
N ARG A 14 -1.20 5.01 10.31
CA ARG A 14 -2.46 4.80 11.03
C ARG A 14 -3.61 4.66 10.03
N ARG A 15 -4.39 3.60 10.16
CA ARG A 15 -5.58 3.32 9.38
C ARG A 15 -6.81 3.45 10.26
N ILE A 16 -7.78 4.25 9.80
CA ILE A 16 -9.08 4.43 10.44
C ILE A 16 -10.15 4.03 9.42
N VAL A 17 -11.00 3.08 9.77
CA VAL A 17 -12.10 2.60 8.93
C VAL A 17 -13.42 2.91 9.61
N THR A 18 -14.36 3.46 8.84
CA THR A 18 -15.73 3.74 9.28
C THR A 18 -16.71 2.69 8.78
N SER A 19 -17.77 2.44 9.54
CA SER A 19 -18.90 1.61 9.12
C SER A 19 -20.21 2.11 9.74
N HIS A 20 -21.28 1.32 9.68
CA HIS A 20 -22.57 1.59 10.31
C HIS A 20 -22.96 0.44 11.25
N ASP A 21 -23.30 0.72 12.50
CA ASP A 21 -23.77 -0.29 13.44
C ASP A 21 -25.14 -0.89 13.05
N SER A 22 -25.69 -1.79 13.88
CA SER A 22 -26.98 -2.45 13.62
C SER A 22 -28.18 -1.49 13.58
N GLU A 23 -28.02 -0.26 14.07
CA GLU A 23 -29.06 0.80 14.03
C GLU A 23 -28.86 1.75 12.83
N GLY A 24 -27.83 1.50 12.01
CA GLY A 24 -27.49 2.34 10.86
C GLY A 24 -26.74 3.62 11.25
N LYS A 25 -26.17 3.71 12.46
CA LYS A 25 -25.39 4.86 12.90
C LYS A 25 -23.93 4.71 12.48
N ALA A 26 -23.35 5.79 11.93
CA ALA A 26 -21.94 5.82 11.56
C ALA A 26 -21.02 5.66 12.78
N VAL A 27 -20.04 4.75 12.68
CA VAL A 27 -19.08 4.41 13.74
C VAL A 27 -17.67 4.22 13.17
N VAL A 28 -16.64 4.36 14.01
CA VAL A 28 -15.29 3.87 13.70
C VAL A 28 -15.25 2.38 14.04
N SER A 29 -15.02 1.54 13.03
CA SER A 29 -14.94 0.09 13.18
C SER A 29 -13.51 -0.40 13.37
N ILE A 30 -12.52 0.29 12.82
CA ILE A 30 -11.08 -0.04 12.95
C ILE A 30 -10.30 1.25 13.18
N ASP A 31 -9.37 1.22 14.12
CA ASP A 31 -8.38 2.26 14.37
C ASP A 31 -7.07 1.60 14.81
N GLU A 32 -6.12 1.49 13.89
CA GLU A 32 -4.88 0.75 14.15
C GLU A 32 -3.70 1.30 13.35
N ILE A 33 -2.50 0.81 13.68
CA ILE A 33 -1.31 0.99 12.87
C ILE A 33 -1.15 -0.22 11.97
N ILE A 34 -1.04 -0.04 10.65
CA ILE A 34 -0.82 -1.16 9.74
C ILE A 34 0.63 -1.62 9.86
N PRO A 35 0.90 -2.83 10.38
CA PRO A 35 2.26 -3.29 10.57
C PRO A 35 2.96 -3.45 9.21
N PRO A 36 4.25 -3.10 9.10
CA PRO A 36 5.00 -3.36 7.88
C PRO A 36 5.24 -4.87 7.71
N SER A 37 4.93 -5.38 6.53
CA SER A 37 5.29 -6.74 6.10
C SER A 37 6.47 -6.71 5.14
N THR A 38 7.38 -7.67 5.31
CA THR A 38 8.47 -7.93 4.36
C THR A 38 7.99 -8.89 3.28
N LEU A 39 8.57 -8.76 2.08
CA LEU A 39 8.33 -9.69 0.98
C LEU A 39 9.64 -10.40 0.64
N ASP A 40 9.62 -11.73 0.58
CA ASP A 40 10.80 -12.53 0.26
C ASP A 40 11.38 -12.11 -1.09
N GLY A 41 12.68 -11.81 -1.13
CA GLY A 41 13.38 -11.34 -2.32
C GLY A 41 13.32 -9.82 -2.57
N PHE A 42 12.71 -9.04 -1.67
CA PHE A 42 12.64 -7.58 -1.76
C PHE A 42 13.25 -6.91 -0.51
N ASP A 43 14.55 -7.15 -0.30
CA ASP A 43 15.27 -6.60 0.84
C ASP A 43 15.20 -5.07 0.88
N GLY A 44 14.85 -4.54 2.05
CA GLY A 44 14.71 -3.10 2.26
C GLY A 44 13.41 -2.49 1.73
N ILE A 45 12.49 -3.30 1.18
CA ILE A 45 11.12 -2.89 0.85
C ILE A 45 10.17 -3.51 1.87
N ARG A 46 9.26 -2.68 2.39
CA ARG A 46 8.18 -3.12 3.27
C ARG A 46 6.86 -2.61 2.73
N THR A 47 5.78 -3.34 3.00
CA THR A 47 4.46 -2.93 2.51
C THR A 47 3.39 -3.16 3.57
N GLY A 48 2.22 -2.58 3.36
CA GLY A 48 1.02 -2.95 4.11
C GLY A 48 -0.23 -2.51 3.38
N ALA A 49 -1.31 -3.29 3.48
CA ALA A 49 -2.58 -3.00 2.83
C ALA A 49 -3.45 -2.11 3.73
N PHE A 50 -4.03 -1.07 3.15
CA PHE A 50 -5.09 -0.30 3.80
C PHE A 50 -6.46 -0.87 3.48
N TRP A 51 -6.69 -1.21 2.21
CA TRP A 51 -7.94 -1.77 1.76
C TRP A 51 -7.79 -2.41 0.39
N ALA A 52 -8.50 -3.52 0.16
CA ALA A 52 -8.66 -4.13 -1.13
C ALA A 52 -10.12 -4.52 -1.37
N SER A 53 -10.53 -4.70 -2.62
CA SER A 53 -11.74 -5.47 -2.93
C SER A 53 -11.49 -6.66 -3.81
N THR A 54 -12.57 -7.43 -3.93
CA THR A 54 -12.67 -8.57 -4.82
C THR A 54 -13.38 -8.24 -6.14
N ASP A 55 -14.25 -7.23 -6.17
CA ASP A 55 -14.92 -6.75 -7.38
C ASP A 55 -15.45 -5.31 -7.23
N ALA A 56 -16.19 -4.83 -8.25
CA ALA A 56 -16.79 -3.49 -8.29
C ALA A 56 -18.00 -3.28 -7.36
N ARG A 57 -18.36 -4.24 -6.49
CA ARG A 57 -19.55 -4.21 -5.62
C ARG A 57 -19.21 -3.85 -4.17
N TRP A 58 -18.38 -2.82 -4.00
CA TRP A 58 -17.92 -2.23 -2.74
C TRP A 58 -19.02 -2.05 -1.69
N LEU A 59 -20.27 -1.80 -2.12
CA LEU A 59 -21.41 -1.55 -1.22
C LEU A 59 -21.69 -2.70 -0.23
N LYS A 60 -21.41 -3.96 -0.61
CA LYS A 60 -21.56 -5.10 0.32
C LYS A 60 -20.39 -5.22 1.29
N GLU A 61 -19.23 -4.72 0.91
CA GLU A 61 -17.97 -4.81 1.63
C GLU A 61 -17.81 -3.73 2.71
N MET A 62 -18.78 -2.82 2.86
CA MET A 62 -18.72 -1.67 3.78
C MET A 62 -19.67 -1.79 4.98
N GLN A 63 -20.30 -2.95 5.17
CA GLN A 63 -21.20 -3.21 6.30
C GLN A 63 -20.43 -3.58 7.57
N PHE A 64 -20.97 -3.26 8.74
CA PHE A 64 -20.34 -3.61 10.00
C PHE A 64 -20.27 -5.13 10.17
N GLY A 65 -19.13 -5.64 10.62
CA GLY A 65 -18.86 -7.07 10.70
C GLY A 65 -18.56 -7.74 9.36
N SER A 66 -18.46 -6.99 8.27
CA SER A 66 -17.88 -7.51 7.02
C SER A 66 -16.38 -7.78 7.18
N GLU A 67 -15.86 -8.66 6.32
CA GLU A 67 -14.42 -8.93 6.26
C GLU A 67 -13.64 -7.63 6.06
N ASP A 68 -12.56 -7.45 6.82
CA ASP A 68 -11.66 -6.33 6.67
C ASP A 68 -10.97 -6.33 5.31
N GLY A 69 -11.08 -5.22 4.57
CA GLY A 69 -10.45 -5.09 3.26
C GLY A 69 -8.93 -5.21 3.28
N ALA A 70 -8.23 -4.95 4.39
CA ALA A 70 -6.78 -5.14 4.46
C ALA A 70 -6.34 -6.60 4.45
N THR A 71 -7.23 -7.55 4.77
CA THR A 71 -6.92 -8.98 4.76
C THR A 71 -7.26 -9.66 3.44
N ARG A 72 -7.94 -8.95 2.53
CA ARG A 72 -8.41 -9.53 1.27
C ARG A 72 -7.25 -9.78 0.32
N GLN A 73 -7.26 -10.96 -0.29
CA GLN A 73 -6.32 -11.30 -1.34
C GLN A 73 -6.76 -10.67 -2.67
N VAL A 74 -5.91 -9.82 -3.23
CA VAL A 74 -6.07 -9.29 -4.59
C VAL A 74 -5.30 -10.17 -5.56
N GLY A 75 -5.84 -10.44 -6.74
CA GLY A 75 -5.11 -11.15 -7.80
C GLY A 75 -4.72 -12.59 -7.43
N ASN A 76 -3.70 -13.09 -8.10
CA ASN A 76 -3.15 -14.43 -7.89
C ASN A 76 -1.63 -14.35 -7.76
N THR A 77 -0.98 -15.50 -7.58
CA THR A 77 0.48 -15.60 -7.45
C THR A 77 1.22 -15.06 -8.68
N ALA A 78 0.66 -15.19 -9.89
CA ALA A 78 1.27 -14.66 -11.11
C ALA A 78 1.37 -13.13 -11.12
N ASN A 79 0.48 -12.45 -10.39
CA ASN A 79 0.48 -10.99 -10.23
C ASN A 79 1.04 -10.56 -8.86
N LEU A 80 1.77 -11.43 -8.14
CA LEU A 80 2.26 -11.18 -6.78
C LEU A 80 1.16 -10.78 -5.78
N GLY A 81 -0.09 -11.09 -6.09
CA GLY A 81 -1.25 -10.66 -5.33
C GLY A 81 -1.49 -9.14 -5.31
N ILE A 82 -1.04 -8.40 -6.32
CA ILE A 82 -1.08 -6.92 -6.30
C ILE A 82 -2.16 -6.30 -7.18
N PHE A 83 -2.70 -7.02 -8.17
CA PHE A 83 -3.79 -6.52 -9.01
C PHE A 83 -4.70 -7.62 -9.57
N ALA A 84 -5.97 -7.27 -9.78
CA ALA A 84 -6.99 -8.03 -10.50
C ALA A 84 -7.95 -7.09 -11.24
N SER A 85 -8.67 -7.59 -12.24
CA SER A 85 -9.69 -6.81 -12.96
C SER A 85 -10.79 -6.32 -12.03
N ASN A 86 -11.20 -5.06 -12.18
CA ASN A 86 -12.28 -4.43 -11.40
C ASN A 86 -12.04 -4.43 -9.87
N THR A 87 -10.78 -4.35 -9.46
CA THR A 87 -10.40 -4.24 -8.04
C THR A 87 -9.65 -2.94 -7.76
N ILE A 88 -9.59 -2.59 -6.49
CA ILE A 88 -8.83 -1.48 -5.93
C ILE A 88 -7.87 -2.16 -4.98
N ASN A 89 -6.60 -1.77 -5.05
CA ASN A 89 -5.60 -2.16 -4.09
C ASN A 89 -5.00 -0.89 -3.50
N PHE A 90 -5.44 -0.51 -2.30
CA PHE A 90 -4.92 0.64 -1.60
C PHE A 90 -3.95 0.19 -0.52
N ARG A 91 -2.69 0.56 -0.67
CA ARG A 91 -1.59 0.10 0.17
C ARG A 91 -0.51 1.16 0.29
N TYR A 92 0.41 0.95 1.22
CA TYR A 92 1.66 1.70 1.28
C TYR A 92 2.85 0.80 0.96
N THR A 93 3.93 1.45 0.54
CA THR A 93 5.26 0.87 0.34
C THR A 93 6.28 1.77 1.01
N ASP A 94 7.11 1.21 1.88
CA ASP A 94 8.28 1.85 2.47
C ASP A 94 9.52 1.31 1.74
N ILE A 95 10.26 2.20 1.09
CA ILE A 95 11.47 1.87 0.34
C ILE A 95 12.66 2.46 1.09
N GLY A 96 13.56 1.59 1.56
CA GLY A 96 14.74 2.01 2.30
C GLY A 96 15.69 2.89 1.46
N PRO A 97 16.51 3.74 2.10
CA PRO A 97 17.55 4.50 1.44
C PRO A 97 18.47 3.61 0.57
N GLY A 98 18.65 3.99 -0.70
CA GLY A 98 19.48 3.25 -1.66
C GLY A 98 18.85 1.97 -2.22
N VAL A 99 17.63 1.62 -1.80
CA VAL A 99 16.90 0.46 -2.31
C VAL A 99 16.20 0.82 -3.61
N ILE A 100 16.24 -0.10 -4.58
CA ILE A 100 15.62 0.06 -5.90
C ILE A 100 14.46 -0.93 -6.00
N ALA A 101 13.26 -0.42 -6.29
CA ALA A 101 12.14 -1.27 -6.67
C ALA A 101 12.35 -1.80 -8.10
N PRO A 102 12.13 -3.10 -8.38
CA PRO A 102 12.33 -3.65 -9.72
C PRO A 102 11.48 -2.95 -10.77
N MET A 103 12.05 -2.74 -11.96
CA MET A 103 11.30 -2.18 -13.08
C MET A 103 10.23 -3.16 -13.55
N HIS A 104 8.99 -2.70 -13.68
CA HIS A 104 7.87 -3.54 -14.08
C HIS A 104 6.74 -2.71 -14.70
N ARG A 105 5.77 -3.41 -15.30
CA ARG A 105 4.54 -2.82 -15.84
C ARG A 105 3.34 -3.66 -15.43
N THR A 106 2.30 -2.99 -14.96
CA THR A 106 0.99 -3.58 -14.64
C THR A 106 -0.09 -3.04 -15.59
N PRO A 107 -1.18 -3.79 -15.84
CA PRO A 107 -2.36 -3.28 -16.52
C PRO A 107 -3.27 -2.52 -15.54
N THR A 108 -2.70 -1.57 -14.78
CA THR A 108 -3.41 -0.75 -13.78
C THR A 108 -3.19 0.74 -14.01
N ILE A 109 -3.97 1.56 -13.31
CA ILE A 109 -3.68 2.98 -13.10
C ILE A 109 -3.37 3.11 -11.61
N ASP A 110 -2.18 3.59 -11.29
CA ASP A 110 -1.69 3.70 -9.92
C ASP A 110 -1.57 5.18 -9.55
N TYR A 111 -2.12 5.55 -8.39
CA TYR A 111 -1.90 6.86 -7.78
C TYR A 111 -0.89 6.69 -6.66
N VAL A 112 0.37 7.10 -6.90
CA VAL A 112 1.46 6.98 -5.93
C VAL A 112 1.64 8.33 -5.24
N ILE A 113 1.25 8.41 -3.97
CA ILE A 113 1.34 9.65 -3.20
C ILE A 113 2.52 9.55 -2.25
N LEU A 114 3.49 10.47 -2.36
CA LEU A 114 4.60 10.54 -1.43
C LEU A 114 4.09 11.00 -0.05
N ILE A 115 4.20 10.16 0.98
CA ILE A 115 3.76 10.50 2.35
C ILE A 115 4.92 11.03 3.19
N LYS A 116 6.11 10.44 3.06
CA LYS A 116 7.31 10.78 3.85
C LYS A 116 8.58 10.32 3.13
N GLY A 117 9.66 11.08 3.29
CA GLY A 117 10.95 10.77 2.66
C GLY A 117 11.05 11.38 1.27
N GLU A 118 11.93 10.82 0.45
CA GLU A 118 12.18 11.25 -0.92
C GLU A 118 12.42 10.00 -1.79
N ALA A 119 12.04 10.06 -3.06
CA ALA A 119 12.19 8.95 -4.01
C ALA A 119 12.48 9.48 -5.42
N ILE A 120 13.16 8.66 -6.22
CA ILE A 120 13.39 8.94 -7.64
C ILE A 120 12.47 8.01 -8.45
N LEU A 121 11.52 8.59 -9.17
CA LEU A 121 10.76 7.88 -10.20
C LEU A 121 11.63 7.79 -11.45
N ILE A 122 11.82 6.57 -11.96
CA ILE A 122 12.63 6.27 -13.15
C ILE A 122 11.74 5.59 -14.17
N THR A 123 11.74 6.07 -15.42
CA THR A 123 11.07 5.41 -16.56
C THR A 123 12.05 4.56 -17.36
N ASP A 124 11.53 3.74 -18.28
CA ASP A 124 12.31 2.78 -19.09
C ASP A 124 13.33 3.45 -20.02
N ASP A 125 13.08 4.70 -20.43
CA ASP A 125 14.03 5.55 -21.17
C ASP A 125 15.11 6.19 -20.28
N GLY A 126 15.10 5.93 -18.97
CA GLY A 126 16.01 6.51 -17.99
C GLY A 126 15.65 7.91 -17.53
N THR A 127 14.49 8.45 -17.92
CA THR A 127 14.03 9.74 -17.39
C THR A 127 13.74 9.64 -15.90
N GLU A 128 14.27 10.61 -15.13
CA GLU A 128 14.10 10.66 -13.68
C GLU A 128 13.23 11.83 -13.22
N ARG A 129 12.42 11.62 -12.18
CA ARG A 129 11.72 12.68 -11.44
C ARG A 129 11.94 12.49 -9.95
N HIS A 130 12.44 13.54 -9.30
CA HIS A 130 12.66 13.52 -7.86
C HIS A 130 11.37 13.94 -7.13
N LEU A 131 10.77 12.98 -6.44
CA LEU A 131 9.64 13.18 -5.53
C LEU A 131 10.23 13.48 -4.15
N LYS A 132 9.96 14.66 -3.60
CA LYS A 132 10.58 15.11 -2.35
C LYS A 132 9.64 15.86 -1.41
N ASN A 133 8.48 16.27 -1.90
CA ASN A 133 7.49 16.95 -1.07
C ASN A 133 6.39 15.94 -0.72
N PRO A 134 6.03 15.81 0.57
CA PRO A 134 4.82 15.09 0.94
C PRO A 134 3.61 15.62 0.15
N GLY A 135 2.91 14.71 -0.54
CA GLY A 135 1.80 15.02 -1.44
C GLY A 135 2.17 15.11 -2.93
N ASP A 136 3.43 14.92 -3.32
CA ASP A 136 3.78 14.68 -4.72
C ASP A 136 3.02 13.42 -5.22
N VAL A 137 2.43 13.48 -6.43
CA VAL A 137 1.62 12.42 -7.08
C VAL A 137 2.06 12.22 -8.52
#